data_AF-A0A8S3ECN7-F1
#
_entry.id   AF-A0A8S3ECN7-F1
#
_cell.length_a   1.000
_cell.length_b   1.000
_cell.length_c   1.000
_cell.angle_alpha   90.00
_cell.angle_beta   90.00
_cell.angle_gamma   90.00
#
_symmetry.space_group_name_H-M   'P 1'
#
loop_
_entity.id
_entity.type
_entity.pdbx_description
1 polymer ?
#
loop_
_entity_poly.entity_id
_entity_poly.type
_entity_poly.pdbx_seq_one_letter_code
_entity_poly.pdbx_strand_id
1 'polypeptide(L)'
;MVSHRFRNSIISSKAFPGSDCGSDHVPVICESRVKLKRLNQSKRNFKLQIHLLKEDTDIKQKYRIKVQNRFEALGETTKTEALWEQMKSSILASAVEVLPKIQMKKKKKWMTDDILLLMEQRRLKKSNPLEYKSIDKEIRIKCSEAKEKWLNEQCLDIENKLSVNTKYVHRRIDEITGKSRCTSSGCIKSKSGTILMEKNDILNRWSEYIREHFDDNRAPKPNIKKNIEEPSIMKDEVRQAIKSMKTNKATGPDGISIEMIQCLDELGVDIMTKLINKIYDTGELPEDLTKS
;
A
#
# COMPACT_ATOMS: atom_id res chain seq x y z
N MET A 1 21.57 34.64 -1.22
CA MET A 1 22.24 34.05 -0.05
C MET A 1 22.07 32.53 -0.08
N VAL A 2 23.14 31.74 -0.01
CA VAL A 2 23.05 30.26 -0.05
C VAL A 2 22.74 29.72 1.34
N SER A 3 21.76 28.81 1.45
CA SER A 3 21.39 28.16 2.71
C SER A 3 22.59 27.46 3.36
N HIS A 4 22.69 27.52 4.70
CA HIS A 4 23.80 26.96 5.48
C HIS A 4 24.14 25.52 5.09
N ARG A 5 23.10 24.72 4.80
CA ARG A 5 23.21 23.31 4.39
C ARG A 5 24.05 23.08 3.12
N PHE A 6 24.13 24.06 2.23
CA PHE A 6 24.77 23.93 0.92
C PHE A 6 26.06 24.75 0.78
N ARG A 7 26.57 25.34 1.87
CA ARG A 7 27.83 26.12 1.84
C ARG A 7 29.00 25.28 1.37
N ASN A 8 29.09 24.02 1.80
CA ASN A 8 30.13 23.08 1.39
C ASN A 8 30.01 22.60 -0.07
N SER A 9 28.92 22.96 -0.74
CA SER A 9 28.73 22.70 -2.17
C SER A 9 29.27 23.82 -3.04
N ILE A 10 29.59 25.00 -2.50
CA ILE A 10 30.18 26.10 -3.28
C ILE A 10 31.69 25.85 -3.40
N ILE A 11 32.20 25.76 -4.62
CA ILE A 11 33.63 25.63 -4.90
C ILE A 11 34.27 27.01 -4.99
N SER A 12 33.64 27.93 -5.71
CA SER A 12 34.16 29.28 -5.92
C SER A 12 33.02 30.26 -6.14
N SER A 13 33.21 31.51 -5.72
CA SER A 13 32.31 32.62 -6.02
C SER A 13 33.16 33.84 -6.27
N LYS A 14 33.12 34.39 -7.49
CA LYS A 14 33.95 35.53 -7.91
C LYS A 14 33.10 36.59 -8.59
N ALA A 15 33.33 37.84 -8.23
CA ALA A 15 32.77 38.99 -8.91
C ALA A 15 33.59 39.29 -10.19
N PHE A 16 32.91 39.64 -11.28
CA PHE A 16 33.54 39.95 -12.57
C PHE A 16 33.26 41.41 -12.94
N PRO A 17 33.98 42.38 -12.34
CA PRO A 17 33.73 43.81 -12.52
C PRO A 17 34.09 44.36 -13.91
N GLY A 18 34.59 43.53 -14.84
CA GLY A 18 34.93 43.91 -16.21
C GLY A 18 34.03 43.30 -17.29
N SER A 19 32.90 42.70 -16.91
CA SER A 19 31.94 42.16 -17.89
C SER A 19 31.08 43.28 -18.47
N ASP A 20 31.05 43.39 -19.79
CA ASP A 20 30.13 44.28 -20.49
C ASP A 20 28.72 43.67 -20.53
N CYS A 21 27.96 43.84 -19.44
CA CYS A 21 26.62 43.29 -19.28
C CYS A 21 25.51 44.36 -19.36
N GLY A 22 25.81 45.58 -19.85
CA GLY A 22 24.81 46.65 -20.03
C GLY A 22 24.04 47.00 -18.74
N SER A 23 24.63 46.72 -17.58
CA SER A 23 24.05 46.88 -16.26
C SER A 23 25.11 47.44 -15.32
N ASP A 24 24.69 48.28 -14.38
CA ASP A 24 25.49 48.84 -13.29
C ASP A 24 25.85 47.80 -12.21
N HIS A 25 25.30 46.58 -12.30
CA HIS A 25 25.61 45.48 -11.41
C HIS A 25 26.83 44.69 -11.85
N VAL A 26 27.70 44.37 -10.90
CA VAL A 26 28.83 43.45 -11.11
C VAL A 26 28.33 42.00 -11.04
N PRO A 27 28.39 41.22 -12.13
CA PRO A 27 27.95 39.83 -12.08
C PRO A 27 28.89 38.99 -11.23
N VAL A 28 28.29 38.03 -10.53
CA VAL A 28 29.01 37.06 -9.71
C VAL A 28 28.85 35.69 -10.32
N ILE A 29 29.97 35.05 -10.65
CA ILE A 29 30.00 33.67 -11.12
C ILE A 29 30.26 32.78 -9.92
N CYS A 30 29.36 31.82 -9.71
CA CYS A 30 29.45 30.83 -8.64
C CYS A 30 29.62 29.45 -9.26
N GLU A 31 30.72 28.78 -8.92
CA GLU A 31 30.96 27.38 -9.23
C GLU A 31 30.53 26.53 -8.05
N SER A 32 29.66 25.54 -8.28
CA SER A 32 29.16 24.68 -7.22
C SER A 32 29.15 23.20 -7.61
N ARG A 33 29.44 22.34 -6.63
CA ARG A 33 29.42 20.89 -6.71
C ARG A 33 28.17 20.34 -6.04
N VAL A 34 27.24 19.85 -6.84
CA VAL A 34 26.02 19.19 -6.35
C VAL A 34 26.21 17.68 -6.38
N LYS A 35 26.24 17.04 -5.20
CA LYS A 35 26.17 15.58 -5.08
C LYS A 35 24.70 15.15 -4.97
N LEU A 36 24.12 14.68 -6.07
CA LEU A 36 22.77 14.09 -6.05
C LEU A 36 22.85 12.64 -5.58
N LYS A 37 22.18 12.30 -4.48
CA LYS A 37 21.98 10.91 -4.08
C LYS A 37 20.95 10.30 -5.02
N ARG A 38 21.31 9.25 -5.76
CA ARG A 38 20.33 8.40 -6.43
C ARG A 38 19.49 7.73 -5.34
N LEU A 39 18.24 8.15 -5.20
CA LEU A 39 17.29 7.42 -4.38
C LEU A 39 17.04 6.09 -5.10
N ASN A 40 17.50 4.99 -4.51
CA ASN A 40 17.05 3.67 -4.92
C ASN A 40 15.55 3.66 -4.68
N GLN A 41 14.77 3.71 -5.76
CA GLN A 41 13.34 3.41 -5.65
C GLN A 41 13.27 2.00 -5.06
N SER A 42 12.56 1.83 -3.94
CA SER A 42 12.33 0.49 -3.42
C SER A 42 11.74 -0.35 -4.55
N LYS A 43 12.15 -1.62 -4.66
CA LYS A 43 11.49 -2.53 -5.58
C LYS A 43 9.99 -2.45 -5.27
N ARG A 44 9.20 -2.06 -6.27
CA ARG A 44 7.74 -2.02 -6.11
C ARG A 44 7.28 -3.46 -5.98
N ASN A 45 6.83 -3.85 -4.80
CA ASN A 45 6.19 -5.13 -4.61
C ASN A 45 4.87 -5.11 -5.38
N PHE A 46 4.73 -6.02 -6.35
CA PHE A 46 3.47 -6.23 -7.05
C PHE A 46 2.48 -6.79 -6.04
N LYS A 47 1.26 -6.25 -6.00
CA LYS A 47 0.21 -6.83 -5.15
C LYS A 47 -0.31 -8.10 -5.83
N LEU A 48 -0.62 -9.15 -5.07
CA LEU A 48 -1.20 -10.39 -5.57
C LEU A 48 -2.72 -10.35 -5.47
N GLN A 49 -3.42 -11.07 -6.37
CA GLN A 49 -4.87 -11.20 -6.34
C GLN A 49 -5.32 -12.22 -5.28
N ILE A 50 -5.17 -11.88 -3.99
CA ILE A 50 -5.46 -12.78 -2.85
C ILE A 50 -6.90 -13.32 -2.87
N HIS A 51 -7.88 -12.51 -3.30
CA HIS A 51 -9.29 -12.93 -3.40
C HIS A 51 -9.51 -14.21 -4.23
N LEU A 52 -8.64 -14.50 -5.21
CA LEU A 52 -8.75 -15.70 -6.05
C LEU A 52 -8.53 -16.99 -5.25
N LEU A 53 -7.82 -16.96 -4.11
CA LEU A 53 -7.71 -18.13 -3.23
C LEU A 53 -9.06 -18.56 -2.63
N LYS A 54 -10.05 -17.66 -2.62
CA LYS A 54 -11.40 -17.93 -2.13
C LYS A 54 -12.37 -18.26 -3.26
N GLU A 55 -12.24 -17.60 -4.40
CA GLU A 55 -13.21 -17.67 -5.50
C GLU A 55 -12.88 -18.81 -6.49
N ASP A 56 -11.60 -19.07 -6.76
CA ASP A 56 -11.17 -20.02 -7.78
C ASP A 56 -10.66 -21.31 -7.14
N THR A 57 -11.39 -22.40 -7.35
CA THR A 57 -11.08 -23.72 -6.80
C THR A 57 -9.80 -24.32 -7.39
N ASP A 58 -9.47 -24.06 -8.64
CA ASP A 58 -8.27 -24.59 -9.30
C ASP A 58 -7.01 -23.89 -8.75
N ILE A 59 -7.06 -22.56 -8.64
CA ILE A 59 -6.00 -21.77 -8.00
C ILE A 59 -5.83 -22.18 -6.54
N LYS A 60 -6.93 -22.40 -5.80
CA LYS A 60 -6.90 -22.89 -4.40
C LYS A 60 -6.13 -24.22 -4.30
N GLN A 61 -6.46 -25.20 -5.14
CA GLN A 61 -5.81 -26.51 -5.12
C GLN A 61 -4.34 -26.44 -5.54
N LYS A 62 -4.02 -25.71 -6.61
CA LYS A 62 -2.64 -25.48 -7.05
C LYS A 62 -1.79 -24.83 -5.97
N TYR A 63 -2.34 -23.84 -5.27
CA TYR A 63 -1.66 -23.19 -4.15
C TYR A 63 -1.41 -24.17 -3.00
N ARG A 64 -2.43 -24.94 -2.60
CA ARG A 64 -2.32 -25.92 -1.51
C ARG A 64 -1.24 -26.97 -1.80
N ILE A 65 -1.26 -27.56 -2.98
CA ILE A 65 -0.28 -28.57 -3.40
C ILE A 65 1.13 -27.98 -3.39
N LYS A 66 1.32 -26.76 -3.90
CA LYS A 66 2.64 -26.12 -3.88
C LYS A 66 3.16 -25.84 -2.48
N VAL A 67 2.32 -25.34 -1.58
CA VAL A 67 2.70 -25.11 -0.19
C VAL A 67 3.04 -26.44 0.49
N GLN A 68 2.22 -27.46 0.29
CA GLN A 68 2.46 -28.81 0.82
C GLN A 68 3.80 -29.38 0.35
N ASN A 69 4.05 -29.40 -0.97
CA ASN A 69 5.28 -29.93 -1.53
C ASN A 69 6.54 -29.21 -1.00
N ARG A 70 6.45 -27.89 -0.82
CA ARG A 70 7.56 -27.11 -0.24
C ARG A 70 7.78 -27.41 1.22
N PHE A 71 6.69 -27.53 1.97
CA PHE A 71 6.77 -27.82 3.39
C PHE A 71 7.27 -29.25 3.66
N GLU A 72 6.86 -30.23 2.85
CA GLU A 72 7.36 -31.61 2.93
C GLU A 72 8.84 -31.72 2.50
N ALA A 73 9.28 -30.92 1.53
CA ALA A 73 10.69 -30.86 1.14
C ALA A 73 11.59 -30.21 2.22
N LEU A 74 11.00 -29.42 3.12
CA LEU A 74 11.70 -28.78 4.24
C LEU A 74 11.61 -29.71 5.46
N GLY A 75 12.71 -30.38 5.79
CA GLY A 75 12.76 -31.30 6.93
C GLY A 75 12.47 -30.64 8.29
N GLU A 76 12.30 -31.46 9.32
CA GLU A 76 12.04 -30.96 10.67
C GLU A 76 13.20 -30.09 11.18
N THR A 77 12.85 -28.93 11.73
CA THR A 77 13.82 -27.97 12.23
C THR A 77 13.65 -27.75 13.72
N THR A 78 14.76 -27.75 14.47
CA THR A 78 14.77 -27.61 15.94
C THR A 78 14.65 -26.17 16.42
N LYS A 79 15.05 -25.17 15.63
CA LYS A 79 14.95 -23.75 16.00
C LYS A 79 13.58 -23.13 15.64
N THR A 80 13.08 -22.20 16.47
CA THR A 80 11.78 -21.54 16.27
C THR A 80 11.82 -20.56 15.10
N GLU A 81 12.86 -19.71 15.02
CA GLU A 81 13.06 -18.76 13.92
C GLU A 81 13.13 -19.44 12.55
N ALA A 82 13.87 -20.55 12.46
CA ALA A 82 14.02 -21.27 11.20
C ALA A 82 12.71 -21.96 10.77
N LEU A 83 11.90 -22.44 11.72
CA LEU A 83 10.56 -22.96 11.43
C LEU A 83 9.62 -21.86 10.91
N TRP A 84 9.68 -20.67 11.51
CA TRP A 84 8.94 -19.50 11.05
C TRP A 84 9.33 -19.10 9.62
N GLU A 85 10.63 -18.96 9.34
CA GLU A 85 11.10 -18.58 8.01
C GLU A 85 10.80 -19.65 6.94
N GLN A 86 10.84 -20.94 7.29
CA GLN A 86 10.41 -22.02 6.40
C GLN A 86 8.91 -21.92 6.06
N MET A 87 8.07 -21.71 7.08
CA MET A 87 6.63 -21.52 6.88
C MET A 87 6.36 -20.30 6.01
N LYS A 88 6.92 -19.15 6.39
CA LYS A 88 6.73 -17.87 5.70
C LYS A 88 7.19 -17.93 4.24
N SER A 89 8.40 -18.44 3.99
CA SER A 89 8.93 -18.58 2.64
C SER A 89 8.09 -19.53 1.78
N SER A 90 7.63 -20.65 2.34
CA SER A 90 6.76 -21.61 1.65
C SER A 90 5.42 -21.00 1.24
N ILE A 91 4.78 -20.25 2.15
CA ILE A 91 3.50 -19.57 1.91
C ILE A 91 3.67 -18.46 0.86
N LEU A 92 4.64 -17.56 1.06
CA LEU A 92 4.81 -16.38 0.21
C LEU A 92 5.28 -16.74 -1.19
N ALA A 93 6.28 -17.61 -1.32
CA ALA A 93 6.81 -17.93 -2.63
C ALA A 93 5.86 -18.86 -3.42
N SER A 94 5.05 -19.70 -2.76
CA SER A 94 3.91 -20.38 -3.42
C SER A 94 2.86 -19.37 -3.90
N ALA A 95 2.56 -18.34 -3.09
CA ALA A 95 1.58 -17.33 -3.45
C ALA A 95 2.04 -16.52 -4.67
N VAL A 96 3.31 -16.14 -4.73
CA VAL A 96 3.88 -15.39 -5.87
C VAL A 96 3.85 -16.19 -7.17
N GLU A 97 3.98 -17.51 -7.11
CA GLU A 97 3.98 -18.37 -8.30
C GLU A 97 2.59 -18.73 -8.80
N VAL A 98 1.63 -18.89 -7.89
CA VAL A 98 0.26 -19.33 -8.24
C VAL A 98 -0.65 -18.14 -8.51
N LEU A 99 -0.52 -17.06 -7.74
CA LEU A 99 -1.44 -15.94 -7.84
C LEU A 99 -1.04 -14.97 -8.95
N PRO A 100 -2.00 -14.57 -9.79
CA PRO A 100 -1.81 -13.46 -10.69
C PRO A 100 -1.45 -12.19 -9.92
N LYS A 101 -0.48 -11.46 -10.47
CA LYS A 101 -0.16 -10.12 -10.00
C LYS A 101 -1.33 -9.21 -10.35
N ILE A 102 -1.79 -8.42 -9.38
CA ILE A 102 -2.69 -7.29 -9.62
C ILE A 102 -1.98 -6.40 -10.64
N GLN A 103 -2.50 -6.44 -11.86
CA GLN A 103 -2.12 -5.48 -12.87
C GLN A 103 -2.47 -4.11 -12.31
N MET A 104 -1.51 -3.19 -12.35
CA MET A 104 -1.77 -1.82 -11.95
C MET A 104 -2.89 -1.27 -12.85
N LYS A 105 -4.12 -1.24 -12.36
CA LYS A 105 -5.18 -0.44 -12.97
C LYS A 105 -4.78 1.01 -12.80
N LYS A 106 -4.07 1.56 -13.76
CA LYS A 106 -3.88 3.01 -13.86
C LYS A 106 -3.86 3.45 -15.28
N LYS A 107 -5.05 3.69 -15.82
CA LYS A 107 -5.23 4.64 -16.90
C LYS A 107 -6.51 5.42 -16.64
N LYS A 108 -6.46 6.71 -16.96
CA LYS A 108 -7.64 7.56 -16.95
C LYS A 108 -8.74 6.83 -17.73
N LYS A 109 -10.01 6.94 -17.30
CA LYS A 109 -11.14 6.13 -17.83
C LYS A 109 -11.27 6.18 -19.36
N TRP A 110 -10.72 7.21 -20.00
CA TRP A 110 -10.72 7.45 -21.44
C TRP A 110 -9.53 6.87 -22.22
N MET A 111 -8.54 6.25 -21.57
CA MET A 111 -7.32 5.80 -22.26
C MET A 111 -7.55 4.47 -22.99
N THR A 112 -7.22 4.41 -24.28
CA THR A 112 -7.38 3.24 -25.14
C THR A 112 -6.08 2.46 -25.33
N ASP A 113 -6.16 1.17 -25.71
CA ASP A 113 -5.01 0.29 -25.98
C ASP A 113 -4.08 0.82 -27.07
N ASP A 114 -4.62 1.49 -28.09
CA ASP A 114 -3.84 2.12 -29.15
C ASP A 114 -2.92 3.23 -28.64
N ILE A 115 -3.41 4.08 -27.71
CA ILE A 115 -2.58 5.14 -27.11
C ILE A 115 -1.40 4.51 -26.35
N LEU A 116 -1.61 3.34 -25.78
CA LEU A 116 -0.63 2.66 -24.94
C LEU A 116 0.44 2.00 -25.77
N LEU A 117 0.04 1.41 -26.89
CA LEU A 117 0.97 0.94 -27.90
C LEU A 117 1.83 2.09 -28.43
N LEU A 118 1.23 3.24 -28.76
CA LEU A 118 2.00 4.43 -29.17
C LEU A 118 2.94 4.94 -28.08
N MET A 119 2.51 4.94 -26.81
CA MET A 119 3.38 5.33 -25.68
C MET A 119 4.58 4.39 -25.53
N GLU A 120 4.41 3.09 -25.82
CA GLU A 120 5.47 2.10 -25.83
C GLU A 120 6.41 2.30 -27.02
N GLN A 121 5.87 2.52 -28.22
CA GLN A 121 6.66 2.87 -29.41
C GLN A 121 7.49 4.14 -29.20
N ARG A 122 6.92 5.19 -28.59
CA ARG A 122 7.64 6.42 -28.22
C ARG A 122 8.81 6.13 -27.27
N ARG A 123 8.68 5.15 -26.36
CA ARG A 123 9.77 4.77 -25.45
C ARG A 123 10.94 4.12 -26.20
N LEU A 124 10.64 3.30 -27.20
CA LEU A 124 11.66 2.62 -28.03
C LEU A 124 12.39 3.60 -28.95
N LYS A 125 11.70 4.63 -29.47
CA LYS A 125 12.23 5.61 -30.43
C LYS A 125 12.93 6.81 -29.79
N LYS A 126 13.38 6.71 -28.54
CA LYS A 126 14.04 7.79 -27.80
C LYS A 126 15.35 8.30 -28.44
N SER A 127 15.98 7.46 -29.27
CA SER A 127 17.23 7.77 -29.98
C SER A 127 17.02 8.67 -31.20
N ASN A 128 15.83 8.67 -31.82
CA ASN A 128 15.54 9.45 -33.02
C ASN A 128 14.60 10.63 -32.71
N PRO A 129 15.09 11.88 -32.67
CA PRO A 129 14.30 13.05 -32.29
C PRO A 129 13.10 13.34 -33.19
N LEU A 130 13.16 13.02 -34.49
CA LEU A 130 12.09 13.30 -35.45
C LEU A 130 10.93 12.32 -35.27
N GLU A 131 11.22 11.02 -35.23
CA GLU A 131 10.21 9.99 -34.96
C GLU A 131 9.58 10.15 -33.58
N TYR A 132 10.38 10.50 -32.56
CA TYR A 132 9.87 10.77 -31.22
C TYR A 132 8.84 11.90 -31.23
N LYS A 133 9.13 13.03 -31.91
CA LYS A 133 8.21 14.17 -32.01
C LYS A 133 6.92 13.82 -32.76
N SER A 134 7.03 13.03 -33.83
CA SER A 134 5.86 12.57 -34.61
C SER A 134 4.93 11.72 -33.75
N ILE A 135 5.48 10.70 -33.08
CA ILE A 135 4.71 9.80 -32.20
C ILE A 135 4.15 10.58 -31.00
N ASP A 136 4.88 11.55 -30.44
CA ASP A 136 4.36 12.39 -29.35
C ASP A 136 3.16 13.24 -29.80
N LYS A 137 3.20 13.80 -31.01
CA LYS A 137 2.08 14.54 -31.60
C LYS A 137 0.87 13.62 -31.80
N GLU A 138 1.08 12.42 -32.33
CA GLU A 138 0.00 11.44 -32.52
C GLU A 138 -0.63 11.02 -31.19
N ILE A 139 0.19 10.75 -30.16
CA ILE A 139 -0.30 10.44 -28.81
C ILE A 139 -1.17 11.58 -28.27
N ARG A 140 -0.76 12.85 -28.45
CA ARG A 140 -1.54 14.00 -27.97
C ARG A 140 -2.90 14.10 -28.65
N ILE A 141 -2.94 13.89 -29.97
CA ILE A 141 -4.18 13.88 -30.76
C ILE A 141 -5.11 12.77 -30.27
N LYS A 142 -4.64 11.51 -30.25
CA LYS A 142 -5.44 10.38 -29.79
C LYS A 142 -5.88 10.51 -28.33
N CYS A 143 -5.04 11.08 -27.46
CA CYS A 143 -5.44 11.39 -26.08
C CYS A 143 -6.57 12.43 -26.02
N SER A 144 -6.53 13.45 -26.88
CA SER A 144 -7.57 14.48 -26.94
C SER A 144 -8.88 13.87 -27.42
N GLU A 145 -8.86 13.15 -28.55
CA GLU A 145 -10.02 12.48 -29.13
C GLU A 145 -10.65 11.47 -28.18
N ALA A 146 -9.85 10.61 -27.56
CA ALA A 146 -10.36 9.60 -26.63
C ALA A 146 -10.96 10.24 -25.37
N LYS A 147 -10.35 11.32 -24.87
CA LYS A 147 -10.88 12.08 -23.73
C LYS A 147 -12.19 12.78 -24.08
N GLU A 148 -12.29 13.39 -25.27
CA GLU A 148 -13.49 14.07 -25.75
C GLU A 148 -14.63 13.08 -25.97
N LYS A 149 -14.37 11.96 -26.65
CA LYS A 149 -15.34 10.88 -26.85
C LYS A 149 -15.89 10.38 -25.52
N TRP A 150 -15.00 10.10 -24.56
CA TRP A 150 -15.41 9.68 -23.22
C TRP A 150 -16.25 10.74 -22.51
N LEU A 151 -15.89 12.03 -22.59
CA LEU A 151 -16.69 13.11 -21.99
C LEU A 151 -18.09 13.19 -22.60
N ASN A 152 -18.19 13.07 -23.94
CA ASN A 152 -19.47 13.09 -24.64
C ASN A 152 -20.37 11.91 -24.23
N GLU A 153 -19.81 10.69 -24.17
CA GLU A 153 -20.52 9.52 -23.65
C GLU A 153 -21.00 9.73 -22.21
N GLN A 154 -20.19 10.39 -21.38
CA GLN A 154 -20.59 10.70 -20.02
C GLN A 154 -21.69 11.76 -19.92
N CYS A 155 -21.67 12.79 -20.76
CA CYS A 155 -22.74 13.80 -20.83
C CYS A 155 -24.06 13.14 -21.24
N LEU A 156 -24.04 12.28 -22.26
CA LEU A 156 -25.23 11.55 -22.71
C LEU A 156 -25.81 10.65 -21.61
N ASP A 157 -24.96 9.92 -20.86
CA ASP A 157 -25.41 9.10 -19.73
C ASP A 157 -26.04 9.95 -18.61
N ILE A 158 -25.51 11.16 -18.37
CA ILE A 158 -26.06 12.10 -17.40
C ILE A 158 -27.43 12.62 -17.86
N GLU A 159 -27.56 13.03 -19.12
CA GLU A 159 -28.80 13.53 -19.71
C GLU A 159 -29.91 12.48 -19.63
N ASN A 160 -29.62 11.25 -20.05
CA ASN A 160 -30.57 10.14 -20.03
C ASN A 160 -31.06 9.78 -18.61
N LYS A 161 -30.23 10.00 -17.59
CA LYS A 161 -30.53 9.66 -16.19
C LYS A 161 -31.02 10.85 -15.36
N LEU A 162 -31.14 12.04 -15.96
CA LEU A 162 -31.54 13.26 -15.27
C LEU A 162 -32.96 13.16 -14.69
N SER A 163 -33.90 12.58 -15.45
CA SER A 163 -35.29 12.39 -15.04
C SER A 163 -35.49 11.24 -14.06
N VAL A 164 -34.58 10.25 -14.05
CA VAL A 164 -34.72 9.01 -13.28
C VAL A 164 -34.00 9.07 -11.94
N ASN A 165 -32.78 9.62 -11.90
CA ASN A 165 -31.94 9.58 -10.69
C ASN A 165 -31.03 10.81 -10.56
N THR A 166 -31.58 11.86 -9.96
CA THR A 166 -30.88 13.13 -9.70
C THR A 166 -29.64 12.95 -8.82
N LYS A 167 -29.65 12.02 -7.85
CA LYS A 167 -28.49 11.72 -6.98
C LYS A 167 -27.33 11.13 -7.77
N TYR A 168 -27.61 10.20 -8.69
CA TYR A 168 -26.61 9.63 -9.59
C TYR A 168 -25.98 10.72 -10.46
N VAL A 169 -26.78 11.62 -11.03
CA VAL A 169 -26.32 12.72 -11.88
C VAL A 169 -25.36 13.64 -11.11
N HIS A 170 -25.75 14.13 -9.94
CA HIS A 170 -24.88 14.99 -9.13
C HIS A 170 -23.55 14.32 -8.77
N ARG A 171 -23.59 13.04 -8.36
CA ARG A 171 -22.36 12.28 -8.07
C ARG A 171 -21.48 12.15 -9.32
N ARG A 172 -22.07 11.90 -10.50
CA ARG A 172 -21.32 11.75 -11.74
C ARG A 172 -20.67 13.06 -12.20
N ILE A 173 -21.37 14.18 -12.04
CA ILE A 173 -20.85 15.53 -12.29
C ILE A 173 -19.67 15.84 -11.36
N ASP A 174 -19.81 15.55 -10.07
CA ASP A 174 -18.73 15.74 -9.08
C ASP A 174 -17.49 14.88 -9.43
N GLU A 175 -17.69 13.62 -9.86
CA GLU A 175 -16.62 12.74 -10.33
C GLU A 175 -15.90 13.26 -11.58
N ILE A 176 -16.62 13.82 -12.56
CA ILE A 176 -16.04 14.30 -13.83
C ILE A 176 -15.28 15.62 -13.61
N THR A 177 -15.87 16.54 -12.84
CA THR A 177 -15.30 17.87 -12.55
C THR A 177 -14.19 17.82 -11.51
N GLY A 178 -14.00 16.67 -10.83
CA GLY A 178 -13.02 16.53 -9.75
C GLY A 178 -13.38 17.33 -8.51
N LYS A 179 -14.62 17.83 -8.42
CA LYS A 179 -15.17 18.47 -7.22
C LYS A 179 -15.52 17.39 -6.21
N SER A 180 -14.50 16.70 -5.70
CA SER A 180 -14.66 15.97 -4.45
C SER A 180 -15.02 17.01 -3.41
N ARG A 181 -16.27 16.99 -2.91
CA ARG A 181 -16.58 17.71 -1.68
C ARG A 181 -15.57 17.23 -0.67
N CYS A 182 -14.70 18.12 -0.22
CA CYS A 182 -13.88 17.82 0.93
C CYS A 182 -14.88 17.72 2.07
N THR A 183 -15.32 16.50 2.40
CA THR A 183 -16.08 16.23 3.63
C THR A 183 -15.15 16.29 4.84
N SER A 184 -14.23 17.24 4.84
CA SER A 184 -13.65 17.77 6.06
C SER A 184 -14.70 18.70 6.66
N SER A 185 -15.84 18.13 7.05
CA SER A 185 -16.56 18.70 8.18
C SER A 185 -15.67 18.38 9.37
N GLY A 186 -14.68 19.25 9.59
CA GLY A 186 -13.85 19.23 10.78
C GLY A 186 -14.68 19.67 11.97
N CYS A 187 -15.85 19.05 12.16
CA CYS A 187 -16.73 19.32 13.27
C CYS A 187 -16.96 18.01 14.02
N ILE A 188 -16.85 18.08 15.34
CA ILE A 188 -16.98 16.92 16.24
C ILE A 188 -18.02 17.28 17.28
N LYS A 189 -18.80 16.29 17.73
CA LYS A 189 -19.77 16.51 18.79
C LYS A 189 -19.08 16.57 20.16
N SER A 190 -19.41 17.58 20.95
CA SER A 190 -19.08 17.64 22.38
C SER A 190 -19.72 16.48 23.13
N LYS A 191 -19.31 16.26 24.38
CA LYS A 191 -19.93 15.27 25.27
C LYS A 191 -21.44 15.52 25.50
N SER A 192 -21.87 16.78 25.45
CA SER A 192 -23.27 17.21 25.56
C SER A 192 -24.05 17.16 24.23
N GLY A 193 -23.42 16.74 23.12
CA GLY A 193 -24.05 16.61 21.81
C GLY A 193 -23.99 17.86 20.91
N THR A 194 -23.40 18.96 21.38
CA THR A 194 -23.21 20.21 20.62
C THR A 194 -22.15 20.03 19.54
N ILE A 195 -22.33 20.63 18.36
CA ILE A 195 -21.37 20.55 17.26
C ILE A 195 -20.24 21.57 17.50
N LEU A 196 -19.02 21.08 17.71
CA LEU A 196 -17.80 21.89 17.83
C LEU A 196 -17.20 22.09 16.45
N MET A 197 -16.94 23.34 16.06
CA MET A 197 -16.34 23.70 14.77
C MET A 197 -14.96 24.37 14.93
N GLU A 198 -14.63 24.84 16.13
CA GLU A 198 -13.36 25.49 16.41
C GLU A 198 -12.25 24.46 16.65
N LYS A 199 -11.06 24.71 16.08
CA LYS A 199 -9.93 23.78 16.13
C LYS A 199 -9.48 23.44 17.56
N ASN A 200 -9.49 24.43 18.46
CA ASN A 200 -9.10 24.22 19.85
C ASN A 200 -10.10 23.35 20.60
N ASP A 201 -11.40 23.61 20.43
CA ASP A 201 -12.46 22.81 21.04
C ASP A 201 -12.44 21.35 20.55
N ILE A 202 -12.13 21.16 19.27
CA ILE A 202 -11.96 19.83 18.69
C ILE A 202 -10.78 19.10 19.33
N LEU A 203 -9.62 19.76 19.49
CA LEU A 203 -8.45 19.17 20.13
C LEU A 203 -8.72 18.83 21.60
N ASN A 204 -9.44 19.70 22.31
CA ASN A 204 -9.85 19.44 23.69
C ASN A 204 -10.81 18.25 23.76
N ARG A 205 -11.80 18.17 22.87
CA ARG A 205 -12.72 17.04 22.82
C ARG A 205 -12.02 15.72 22.48
N TRP A 206 -11.00 15.75 21.62
CA TRP A 206 -10.13 14.60 21.33
C TRP A 206 -9.34 14.16 22.56
N SER A 207 -8.76 15.10 23.31
CA SER A 207 -7.99 14.77 24.51
C SER A 207 -8.87 14.20 25.61
N GLU A 208 -10.06 14.75 25.82
CA GLU A 208 -11.09 14.20 26.71
C GLU A 208 -11.50 12.79 26.30
N TYR A 209 -11.81 12.57 25.02
CA TYR A 209 -12.22 11.26 24.51
C TYR A 209 -11.15 10.19 24.75
N ILE A 210 -9.89 10.50 24.44
CA ILE A 210 -8.78 9.56 24.59
C ILE A 210 -8.56 9.25 26.07
N ARG A 211 -8.57 10.26 26.95
CA ARG A 211 -8.40 10.03 28.39
C ARG A 211 -9.51 9.15 28.94
N GLU A 212 -10.77 9.44 28.64
CA GLU A 212 -11.90 8.60 29.10
C GLU A 212 -11.84 7.16 28.56
N HIS A 213 -11.41 6.97 27.31
CA HIS A 213 -11.39 5.64 26.69
C HIS A 213 -10.20 4.79 27.10
N PHE A 214 -9.06 5.42 27.42
CA PHE A 214 -7.80 4.74 27.74
C PHE A 214 -7.34 4.94 29.19
N ASP A 215 -8.14 5.57 30.05
CA ASP A 215 -7.91 5.57 31.50
C ASP A 215 -7.97 4.14 32.01
N ASP A 216 -6.80 3.61 32.35
CA ASP A 216 -6.61 2.24 32.77
C ASP A 216 -6.97 2.09 34.25
N ASN A 217 -8.27 1.93 34.51
CA ASN A 217 -8.79 1.64 35.85
C ASN A 217 -8.75 0.14 36.19
N ARG A 218 -7.98 -0.67 35.47
CA ARG A 218 -7.88 -2.12 35.75
C ARG A 218 -7.20 -2.31 37.11
N ALA A 219 -7.75 -3.22 37.90
CA ALA A 219 -7.11 -3.69 39.12
C ALA A 219 -5.68 -4.17 38.80
N PRO A 220 -4.73 -4.06 39.75
CA PRO A 220 -3.39 -4.60 39.56
C PRO A 220 -3.49 -6.06 39.09
N LYS A 221 -2.65 -6.41 38.11
CA LYS A 221 -2.68 -7.74 37.47
C LYS A 221 -2.70 -8.81 38.57
N PRO A 222 -3.64 -9.77 38.54
CA PRO A 222 -3.67 -10.84 39.52
C PRO A 222 -2.33 -11.58 39.46
N ASN A 223 -1.83 -11.96 40.64
CA ASN A 223 -0.60 -12.73 40.77
C ASN A 223 -0.90 -14.18 40.32
N ILE A 224 -0.75 -14.45 39.02
CA ILE A 224 -0.95 -15.78 38.44
C ILE A 224 0.17 -16.69 38.95
N LYS A 225 -0.18 -17.74 39.70
CA LYS A 225 0.77 -18.77 40.10
C LYS A 225 1.23 -19.52 38.84
N LYS A 226 2.51 -19.40 38.48
CA LYS A 226 3.14 -20.04 37.31
C LYS A 226 3.26 -21.57 37.36
N ASN A 227 2.62 -22.25 38.32
CA ASN A 227 2.85 -23.66 38.62
C ASN A 227 1.72 -24.58 38.12
N ILE A 228 1.24 -24.35 36.90
CA ILE A 228 0.41 -25.33 36.21
C ILE A 228 1.17 -25.65 34.92
N GLU A 229 1.56 -26.92 34.74
CA GLU A 229 1.87 -27.44 33.41
C GLU A 229 0.61 -27.27 32.57
N GLU A 230 0.52 -26.14 31.88
CA GLU A 230 -0.58 -25.84 30.99
C GLU A 230 -0.49 -26.80 29.78
N PRO A 231 -1.61 -27.40 29.36
CA PRO A 231 -1.62 -28.33 28.25
C PRO A 231 -1.21 -27.62 26.95
N SER A 232 -0.57 -28.36 26.04
CA SER A 232 -0.26 -27.86 24.71
C SER A 232 -1.53 -27.39 23.99
N ILE A 233 -1.42 -26.32 23.22
CA ILE A 233 -2.52 -25.72 22.46
C ILE A 233 -3.05 -26.74 21.46
N MET A 234 -4.36 -26.97 21.50
CA MET A 234 -5.01 -27.98 20.68
C MET A 234 -5.23 -27.48 19.25
N LYS A 235 -5.19 -28.41 18.28
CA LYS A 235 -5.52 -28.10 16.87
C LYS A 235 -6.91 -27.49 16.72
N ASP A 236 -7.87 -27.89 17.55
CA ASP A 236 -9.24 -27.39 17.50
C ASP A 236 -9.31 -25.90 17.89
N GLU A 237 -8.52 -25.46 18.87
CA GLU A 237 -8.41 -24.06 19.28
C GLU A 237 -7.82 -23.22 18.15
N VAL A 238 -6.74 -23.70 17.54
CA VAL A 238 -6.12 -23.05 16.38
C VAL A 238 -7.09 -22.98 15.20
N ARG A 239 -7.84 -24.05 14.93
CA ARG A 239 -8.85 -24.09 13.86
C ARG A 239 -9.96 -23.06 14.12
N GLN A 240 -10.43 -22.94 15.36
CA GLN A 240 -11.44 -21.93 15.73
C GLN A 240 -10.87 -20.51 15.61
N ALA A 241 -9.63 -20.29 16.05
CA ALA A 241 -8.95 -19.00 15.92
C ALA A 241 -8.85 -18.57 14.46
N ILE A 242 -8.34 -19.43 13.57
CA ILE A 242 -8.23 -19.15 12.13
C ILE A 242 -9.60 -18.83 11.50
N LYS A 243 -10.66 -19.53 11.92
CA LYS A 243 -12.03 -19.26 11.43
C LYS A 243 -12.60 -17.94 11.94
N SER A 244 -12.26 -17.53 13.16
CA SER A 244 -12.75 -16.28 13.78
C SER A 244 -12.08 -15.02 13.22
N MET A 245 -10.90 -15.16 12.60
CA MET A 245 -10.13 -14.04 12.08
C MET A 245 -10.81 -13.36 10.89
N LYS A 246 -10.79 -12.02 10.88
CA LYS A 246 -11.40 -11.21 9.81
C LYS A 246 -10.55 -11.23 8.55
N THR A 247 -11.17 -11.50 7.41
CA THR A 247 -10.54 -11.41 6.09
C THR A 247 -10.45 -9.95 5.60
N ASN A 248 -9.70 -9.73 4.52
CA ASN A 248 -9.42 -8.46 3.86
C ASN A 248 -8.71 -7.44 4.75
N LYS A 249 -7.88 -7.91 5.68
CA LYS A 249 -7.02 -7.07 6.52
C LYS A 249 -5.70 -6.79 5.81
N ALA A 250 -5.07 -5.67 6.16
CA ALA A 250 -3.73 -5.38 5.70
C ALA A 250 -2.76 -6.41 6.29
N THR A 251 -1.85 -6.93 5.46
CA THR A 251 -0.79 -7.82 5.91
C THR A 251 0.21 -7.06 6.76
N GLY A 252 0.81 -7.74 7.75
CA GLY A 252 1.90 -7.18 8.55
C GLY A 252 3.22 -7.09 7.77
N PRO A 253 4.34 -6.83 8.47
CA PRO A 253 5.68 -6.84 7.87
C PRO A 253 6.07 -8.22 7.32
N ASP A 254 5.44 -9.28 7.82
CA ASP A 254 5.55 -10.66 7.36
C ASP A 254 5.00 -10.89 5.94
N GLY A 255 4.07 -10.04 5.48
CA GLY A 255 3.43 -10.12 4.17
C GLY A 255 2.43 -11.27 4.01
N ILE A 256 2.12 -12.00 5.09
CA ILE A 256 1.17 -13.12 5.09
C ILE A 256 -0.23 -12.57 5.34
N SER A 257 -1.20 -13.06 4.57
CA SER A 257 -2.62 -12.74 4.74
C SER A 257 -3.36 -13.92 5.34
N ILE A 258 -4.44 -13.68 6.09
CA ILE A 258 -5.22 -14.77 6.70
C ILE A 258 -5.85 -15.68 5.64
N GLU A 259 -6.16 -15.15 4.47
CA GLU A 259 -6.70 -15.89 3.33
C GLU A 259 -5.70 -16.95 2.83
N MET A 260 -4.40 -16.65 2.85
CA MET A 260 -3.37 -17.62 2.51
C MET A 260 -3.37 -18.80 3.48
N ILE A 261 -3.54 -18.54 4.78
CA ILE A 261 -3.56 -19.58 5.82
C ILE A 261 -4.87 -20.38 5.74
N GLN A 262 -6.01 -19.70 5.64
CA GLN A 262 -7.33 -20.33 5.51
C GLN A 262 -7.42 -21.23 4.26
N CYS A 263 -6.75 -20.86 3.18
CA CYS A 263 -6.69 -21.65 1.94
C CYS A 263 -6.05 -23.03 2.12
N LEU A 264 -5.18 -23.21 3.12
CA LEU A 264 -4.46 -24.47 3.36
C LEU A 264 -5.30 -25.51 4.13
N ASP A 265 -6.48 -25.12 4.61
CA ASP A 265 -7.38 -25.96 5.40
C ASP A 265 -6.60 -26.67 6.55
N GLU A 266 -6.73 -27.99 6.70
CA GLU A 266 -6.07 -28.76 7.77
C GLU A 266 -4.54 -28.64 7.78
N LEU A 267 -3.90 -28.49 6.61
CA LEU A 267 -2.46 -28.31 6.54
C LEU A 267 -2.02 -26.99 7.19
N GLY A 268 -2.81 -25.92 7.02
CA GLY A 268 -2.55 -24.65 7.69
C GLY A 268 -2.69 -24.75 9.20
N VAL A 269 -3.69 -25.50 9.68
CA VAL A 269 -3.91 -25.76 11.11
C VAL A 269 -2.72 -26.52 11.71
N ASP A 270 -2.25 -27.56 11.03
CA ASP A 270 -1.14 -28.38 11.50
C ASP A 270 0.17 -27.59 11.61
N ILE A 271 0.49 -26.80 10.58
CA ILE A 271 1.71 -25.98 10.57
C ILE A 271 1.64 -24.90 11.67
N MET A 272 0.51 -24.20 11.79
CA MET A 272 0.32 -23.17 12.80
C MET A 272 0.37 -23.75 14.21
N THR A 273 -0.27 -24.90 14.45
CA THR A 273 -0.26 -25.55 15.77
C THR A 273 1.15 -25.96 16.18
N LYS A 274 1.94 -26.53 15.26
CA LYS A 274 3.35 -26.86 15.51
C LYS A 274 4.18 -25.62 15.86
N LEU A 275 4.02 -24.54 15.10
CA LEU A 275 4.75 -23.29 15.35
C LEU A 275 4.37 -22.66 16.69
N ILE A 276 3.07 -22.54 16.98
CA ILE A 276 2.57 -21.89 18.19
C ILE A 276 2.98 -22.68 19.43
N ASN A 277 2.83 -24.01 19.44
CA ASN A 277 3.29 -24.83 20.56
C ASN A 277 4.79 -24.70 20.78
N LYS A 278 5.57 -24.62 19.70
CA LYS A 278 7.01 -24.41 19.81
C LYS A 278 7.39 -23.05 20.39
N ILE A 279 6.69 -21.98 20.00
CA ILE A 279 6.86 -20.64 20.60
C ILE A 279 6.47 -20.69 22.09
N TYR A 280 5.39 -21.39 22.40
CA TYR A 280 4.89 -21.55 23.77
C TYR A 280 5.90 -22.30 24.66
N ASP A 281 6.45 -23.42 24.18
CA ASP A 281 7.41 -24.24 24.91
C ASP A 281 8.78 -23.56 25.08
N THR A 282 9.26 -22.87 24.04
CA THR A 282 10.60 -22.25 24.04
C THR A 282 10.62 -20.84 24.62
N GLY A 283 9.48 -20.14 24.58
CA GLY A 283 9.39 -18.71 24.90
C GLY A 283 10.08 -17.79 23.89
N GLU A 284 10.61 -18.33 22.79
CA GLU A 284 11.32 -17.57 21.75
C GLU A 284 10.33 -17.12 20.67
N LEU A 285 10.22 -15.80 20.47
CA LEU A 285 9.40 -15.21 19.42
C LEU A 285 10.25 -14.88 18.19
N PRO A 286 9.79 -15.26 16.98
CA PRO A 286 10.44 -14.86 15.75
C PRO A 286 10.56 -13.34 15.60
N GLU A 287 11.67 -12.86 15.05
CA GLU A 287 11.98 -11.42 15.00
C GLU A 287 10.89 -10.61 14.26
N ASP A 288 10.32 -11.17 13.20
CA ASP A 288 9.23 -10.55 12.45
C ASP A 288 7.96 -10.33 13.27
N LEU A 289 7.66 -11.23 14.21
CA LEU A 289 6.47 -11.13 15.06
C LEU A 289 6.65 -10.08 16.18
N THR A 290 7.88 -9.61 16.40
CA THR A 290 8.19 -8.53 17.35
C THR A 290 8.11 -7.14 16.73
N LYS A 291 8.03 -7.04 15.39
CA LYS A 291 7.99 -5.77 14.65
C LYS A 291 6.54 -5.39 14.36
N SER A 292 6.14 -4.18 14.75
CA SER A 292 4.82 -3.58 14.50
C SER A 292 4.93 -2.40 13.53
#